data_AF-A0A536MB81-F1
#
_entry.id   AF-A0A536MB81-F1
#
_cell.length_a   1.000
_cell.length_b   1.000
_cell.length_c   1.000
_cell.angle_alpha   90.00
_cell.angle_beta   90.00
_cell.angle_gamma   90.00
#
_symmetry.space_group_name_H-M   'P 1'
#
loop_
_entity.id
_entity.type
_entity.pdbx_description
1 polymer ?
#
loop_
_entity_poly.entity_id
_entity_poly.type
_entity_poly.pdbx_seq_one_letter_code
_entity_poly.pdbx_strand_id
1 'polypeptide(L)'
;MEALRTRDVVSGAAAGVIGGYVGTRVMNPVTTKLQEFAPEADRQREKAVSPGSPYKIGVQKAADLAGVKLDAKQVDAAASAAPYTVGIAGGLLYVALRRIARMNPILAAVFSGMALFLLVDEGLTPTLGLSAPNNQYPLTTHLRG
;
A
#
# COMPACT_ATOMS: atom_id res chain seq x y z
N MET A 1 -14.33 -26.96 -20.95
CA MET A 1 -13.35 -26.78 -19.86
C MET A 1 -12.83 -25.34 -19.77
N GLU A 2 -12.76 -24.58 -20.87
CA GLU A 2 -12.25 -23.20 -20.88
C GLU A 2 -13.15 -22.18 -20.13
N ALA A 3 -14.47 -22.26 -20.30
CA ALA A 3 -15.43 -21.40 -19.60
C ALA A 3 -15.42 -21.54 -18.07
N LEU A 4 -15.10 -22.73 -17.54
CA LEU A 4 -14.91 -22.98 -16.10
C LEU A 4 -13.66 -22.25 -15.59
N ARG A 5 -12.56 -22.31 -16.34
CA ARG A 5 -11.30 -21.61 -16.02
C ARG A 5 -11.47 -20.08 -16.05
N THR A 6 -12.23 -19.54 -17.00
CA THR A 6 -12.51 -18.10 -17.07
C THR A 6 -13.38 -17.63 -15.89
N ARG A 7 -14.42 -18.38 -15.51
CA ARG A 7 -15.22 -18.06 -14.31
C ARG A 7 -14.39 -18.10 -13.03
N ASP A 8 -13.45 -19.04 -12.90
CA ASP A 8 -12.57 -19.14 -11.74
C ASP A 8 -11.57 -17.98 -11.63
N VAL A 9 -11.10 -17.47 -12.78
CA VAL A 9 -10.24 -16.29 -12.85
C VAL A 9 -11.02 -15.02 -12.52
N VAL A 10 -12.20 -14.82 -13.13
CA VAL A 10 -13.03 -13.63 -12.89
C VAL A 10 -13.52 -13.58 -11.44
N SER A 11 -14.03 -14.69 -10.91
CA SER A 11 -14.43 -14.77 -9.49
C SER A 11 -13.25 -14.57 -8.55
N GLY A 12 -12.06 -15.04 -8.94
CA GLY A 12 -10.82 -14.78 -8.22
C GLY A 12 -10.49 -13.29 -8.19
N ALA A 13 -10.47 -12.63 -9.35
CA ALA A 13 -10.16 -11.21 -9.45
C ALA A 13 -11.16 -10.37 -8.64
N ALA A 14 -12.47 -10.67 -8.72
CA ALA A 14 -13.48 -10.02 -7.90
C ALA A 14 -13.22 -10.21 -6.40
N ALA A 15 -12.89 -11.43 -5.96
CA ALA A 15 -12.52 -11.69 -4.57
C ALA A 15 -11.25 -10.95 -4.15
N GLY A 16 -10.26 -10.81 -5.04
CA GLY A 16 -9.04 -10.05 -4.80
C GLY A 16 -9.30 -8.55 -4.62
N VAL A 17 -10.13 -7.97 -5.49
CA VAL A 17 -10.54 -6.55 -5.39
C VAL A 17 -11.29 -6.31 -4.07
N ILE A 18 -12.29 -7.13 -3.75
CA ILE A 18 -13.07 -7.00 -2.51
C ILE A 18 -12.17 -7.21 -1.29
N GLY A 19 -11.34 -8.25 -1.30
CA GLY A 19 -10.42 -8.57 -0.22
C GLY A 19 -9.41 -7.45 0.02
N GLY A 20 -8.84 -6.89 -1.05
CA GLY A 20 -7.92 -5.76 -0.97
C GLY A 20 -8.58 -4.49 -0.43
N TYR A 21 -9.81 -4.19 -0.88
CA TYR A 21 -10.59 -3.07 -0.37
C TYR A 21 -10.91 -3.21 1.13
N VAL A 22 -11.42 -4.37 1.55
CA VAL A 22 -11.72 -4.65 2.96
C VAL A 22 -10.45 -4.64 3.80
N GLY A 23 -9.37 -5.26 3.30
CA GLY A 23 -8.05 -5.27 3.94
C GLY A 23 -7.53 -3.86 4.20
N THR A 24 -7.58 -2.98 3.20
CA THR A 24 -7.20 -1.56 3.35
C THR A 24 -7.99 -0.87 4.47
N ARG A 25 -9.31 -1.10 4.51
CA ARG A 25 -10.18 -0.49 5.52
C ARG A 25 -9.85 -0.96 6.94
N VAL A 26 -9.52 -2.24 7.09
CA VAL A 26 -9.12 -2.84 8.38
C VAL A 26 -7.71 -2.40 8.77
N MET A 27 -6.84 -2.12 7.81
CA MET A 27 -5.46 -1.72 8.07
C MET A 27 -5.36 -0.35 8.73
N ASN A 28 -6.23 0.62 8.38
CA ASN A 28 -6.21 1.98 8.96
C ASN A 28 -6.18 2.01 10.51
N PRO A 29 -7.11 1.35 11.24
CA PRO A 29 -7.03 1.33 12.70
C PRO A 29 -5.82 0.55 13.22
N VAL A 30 -5.37 -0.49 12.51
CA VAL A 30 -4.20 -1.29 12.89
C VAL A 30 -2.92 -0.46 12.82
N THR A 31 -2.67 0.20 11.68
CA THR A 31 -1.48 1.06 11.50
C THR A 31 -1.49 2.23 12.48
N THR A 32 -2.66 2.82 12.74
CA THR A 32 -2.80 3.87 13.77
C THR A 32 -2.37 3.36 15.14
N LYS A 33 -2.81 2.17 15.55
CA LYS A 33 -2.42 1.57 16.84
C LYS A 33 -0.92 1.22 16.89
N LEU A 34 -0.37 0.66 15.81
CA LEU A 34 1.07 0.41 15.72
C LEU A 34 1.88 1.71 15.80
N GLN A 35 1.36 2.80 15.26
CA GLN A 35 1.99 4.12 15.38
C GLN A 35 1.92 4.65 16.81
N GLU A 36 0.79 4.51 17.50
CA GLU A 36 0.62 4.90 18.90
C GLU A 36 1.56 4.15 19.85
N PHE A 37 1.81 2.86 19.60
CA PHE A 37 2.72 2.04 20.40
C PHE A 37 4.20 2.29 20.16
N ALA A 38 4.56 3.08 19.14
CA ALA A 38 5.96 3.35 18.86
C ALA A 38 6.59 4.29 19.89
N PRO A 39 7.86 4.06 20.25
CA PRO A 39 8.60 4.93 21.16
C PRO A 39 8.50 6.40 20.75
N GLU A 40 8.36 7.30 21.71
CA GLU A 40 8.24 8.74 21.45
C GLU A 40 9.45 9.30 20.68
N ALA A 41 10.65 8.83 21.01
CA ALA A 41 11.88 9.22 20.31
C ALA A 41 11.83 8.87 18.81
N ASP A 42 11.33 7.67 18.48
CA ASP A 42 11.20 7.22 17.09
C ASP A 42 10.11 8.01 16.36
N ARG A 43 8.98 8.30 17.01
CA ARG A 43 7.93 9.14 16.44
C ARG A 43 8.40 10.56 16.15
N GLN A 44 9.22 11.15 17.03
CA GLN A 44 9.80 12.48 16.81
C GLN A 44 10.80 12.46 15.64
N ARG A 45 11.65 11.43 15.58
CA ARG A 45 12.60 11.26 14.47
C ARG A 45 11.87 11.07 13.13
N GLU A 46 10.85 10.23 13.08
CA GLU A 46 10.01 10.00 11.90
C GLU A 46 9.36 11.31 11.42
N LYS A 47 8.81 12.11 12.35
CA LYS A 47 8.23 13.43 12.03
C LYS A 47 9.27 14.42 11.52
N ALA A 48 10.49 14.40 12.05
CA ALA A 48 11.55 15.32 11.66
C ALA A 48 12.06 15.08 10.23
N VAL A 49 12.04 13.82 9.77
CA VAL A 49 12.50 13.46 8.42
C VAL A 49 11.36 13.38 7.40
N SER A 50 10.11 13.19 7.85
CA SER A 50 8.98 13.00 6.95
C SER A 50 8.63 14.28 6.17
N PRO A 51 8.60 14.24 4.82
CA PRO A 51 8.20 15.38 4.00
C PRO A 51 6.68 15.66 4.04
N GLY A 52 5.91 14.84 4.75
CA GLY A 52 4.45 14.89 4.80
C GLY A 52 3.82 13.58 4.33
N SER A 53 2.57 13.63 3.86
CA SER A 53 1.87 12.44 3.38
C SER A 53 2.42 11.99 2.02
N PRO A 54 2.98 10.77 1.90
CA PRO A 54 3.49 10.26 0.63
C PRO A 54 2.42 10.20 -0.46
N TYR A 55 1.17 9.91 -0.08
CA TYR A 55 0.03 9.87 -1.01
C TYR A 55 -0.29 11.25 -1.60
N LYS A 56 -0.30 12.31 -0.78
CA LYS A 56 -0.53 13.68 -1.26
C LYS A 56 0.61 14.14 -2.18
N ILE A 57 1.86 13.85 -1.79
CA ILE A 57 3.04 14.17 -2.60
C ILE A 57 2.97 13.44 -3.95
N GLY A 58 2.60 12.16 -3.94
CA GLY A 58 2.47 11.35 -5.16
C GLY A 58 1.38 11.86 -6.09
N VAL A 59 0.21 12.21 -5.56
CA VAL A 59 -0.89 12.82 -6.33
C VAL A 59 -0.44 14.14 -6.96
N GLN A 60 0.21 15.02 -6.18
CA GLN A 60 0.67 16.30 -6.69
C GLN A 60 1.69 16.11 -7.82
N LYS A 61 2.70 15.25 -7.62
CA LYS A 61 3.70 14.94 -8.66
C LYS A 61 3.06 14.37 -9.92
N ALA A 62 2.09 13.47 -9.79
CA ALA A 62 1.39 12.92 -10.94
C ALA A 62 0.57 13.99 -11.69
N ALA A 63 -0.09 14.88 -10.96
CA ALA A 63 -0.84 15.99 -11.54
C ALA A 63 0.08 16.98 -12.26
N ASP A 64 1.21 17.33 -11.65
CA ASP A 64 2.23 18.21 -12.24
C ASP A 64 2.79 17.62 -13.53
N LEU A 65 3.09 16.30 -13.56
CA LEU A 65 3.52 15.59 -14.76
C LEU A 65 2.45 15.56 -15.86
N ALA A 66 1.17 15.50 -15.48
CA ALA A 66 0.05 15.55 -16.40
C ALA A 66 -0.31 16.99 -16.84
N GLY A 67 0.36 18.02 -16.29
CA GLY A 67 0.03 19.42 -16.55
C GLY A 67 -1.31 19.87 -15.94
N VAL A 68 -1.84 19.13 -14.97
CA VAL A 68 -3.12 19.41 -14.31
C VAL A 68 -2.88 20.09 -12.98
N LYS A 69 -3.54 21.22 -12.74
CA LYS A 69 -3.54 21.88 -11.41
C LYS A 69 -4.69 21.33 -10.59
N LEU A 70 -4.37 20.69 -9.47
CA LEU A 70 -5.34 20.25 -8.48
C LEU A 70 -5.41 21.24 -7.33
N ASP A 71 -6.61 21.49 -6.82
CA ASP A 71 -6.78 22.20 -5.55
C ASP A 71 -6.52 21.25 -4.36
N ALA A 72 -6.43 21.81 -3.15
CA ALA A 72 -6.15 21.04 -1.94
C ALA A 72 -7.22 19.96 -1.65
N LYS A 73 -8.49 20.21 -1.97
CA LYS A 73 -9.58 19.23 -1.75
C LYS A 73 -9.48 18.07 -2.74
N GLN A 74 -9.11 18.35 -3.99
CA GLN A 74 -8.89 17.33 -5.01
C GLN A 74 -7.68 16.47 -4.67
N VAL A 75 -6.58 17.08 -4.20
CA VAL A 75 -5.40 16.33 -3.71
C VAL A 75 -5.79 15.43 -2.55
N ASP A 76 -6.53 15.94 -1.57
CA ASP A 76 -6.96 15.15 -0.41
C ASP A 76 -7.89 13.99 -0.80
N ALA A 77 -8.84 14.24 -1.70
CA ALA A 77 -9.73 13.21 -2.21
C ALA A 77 -8.95 12.11 -2.97
N ALA A 78 -8.05 12.48 -3.88
CA ALA A 78 -7.25 11.51 -4.62
C ALA A 78 -6.27 10.76 -3.72
N ALA A 79 -5.64 11.44 -2.76
CA ALA A 79 -4.73 10.81 -1.80
C ALA A 79 -5.47 9.82 -0.89
N SER A 80 -6.74 10.09 -0.55
CA SER A 80 -7.56 9.16 0.23
C SER A 80 -7.90 7.86 -0.51
N ALA A 81 -7.87 7.87 -1.84
CA ALA A 81 -8.12 6.70 -2.68
C ALA A 81 -6.85 5.85 -2.91
N ALA A 82 -5.67 6.45 -2.81
CA ALA A 82 -4.39 5.78 -3.11
C ALA A 82 -4.11 4.52 -2.27
N PRO A 83 -4.40 4.46 -0.95
CA PRO A 83 -4.22 3.22 -0.19
C PRO A 83 -5.03 2.04 -0.75
N TYR A 84 -6.22 2.30 -1.30
CA TYR A 84 -7.07 1.25 -1.87
C TYR A 84 -6.50 0.68 -3.16
N THR A 85 -5.76 1.45 -3.95
CA THR A 85 -5.12 0.92 -5.17
C THR A 85 -4.03 -0.08 -4.80
N VAL A 86 -3.23 0.23 -3.77
CA VAL A 86 -2.22 -0.69 -3.21
C VAL A 86 -2.87 -1.93 -2.63
N GLY A 87 -3.93 -1.77 -1.81
CA GLY A 87 -4.63 -2.90 -1.23
C GLY A 87 -5.29 -3.82 -2.27
N ILE A 88 -5.93 -3.26 -3.29
CA ILE A 88 -6.50 -4.03 -4.41
C ILE A 88 -5.39 -4.77 -5.17
N ALA A 89 -4.26 -4.13 -5.46
CA ALA A 89 -3.11 -4.79 -6.08
C ALA A 89 -2.61 -5.98 -5.24
N GLY A 90 -2.53 -5.80 -3.91
CA GLY A 90 -2.22 -6.87 -2.96
C GLY A 90 -3.21 -8.02 -2.99
N GLY A 91 -4.51 -7.71 -2.98
CA GLY A 91 -5.57 -8.72 -3.05
C GLY A 91 -5.55 -9.52 -4.36
N LEU A 92 -5.28 -8.85 -5.48
CA LEU A 92 -5.09 -9.52 -6.77
C LEU A 92 -3.84 -10.41 -6.78
N LEU A 93 -2.72 -9.92 -6.23
CA LEU A 93 -1.48 -10.69 -6.09
C LEU A 93 -1.71 -11.93 -5.20
N TYR A 94 -2.38 -11.77 -4.07
CA TYR A 94 -2.77 -12.89 -3.20
C TYR A 94 -3.57 -13.95 -3.95
N VAL A 95 -4.59 -13.54 -4.71
CA VAL A 95 -5.41 -14.47 -5.50
C VAL A 95 -4.58 -15.17 -6.58
N ALA A 96 -3.69 -14.45 -7.26
CA ALA A 96 -2.80 -15.03 -8.26
C ALA A 96 -1.90 -16.11 -7.63
N LEU A 97 -1.26 -15.81 -6.49
CA LEU A 97 -0.45 -16.78 -5.75
C LEU A 97 -1.29 -17.98 -5.29
N ARG A 98 -2.51 -17.74 -4.80
CA ARG A 98 -3.39 -18.77 -4.25
C ARG A 98 -3.98 -19.71 -5.31
N ARG A 99 -4.41 -19.16 -6.45
CA ARG A 99 -5.19 -19.89 -7.47
C ARG A 99 -4.36 -20.30 -8.68
N ILE A 100 -3.39 -19.49 -9.09
CA ILE A 100 -2.54 -19.76 -10.25
C ILE A 100 -1.29 -20.53 -9.81
N ALA A 101 -0.54 -19.98 -8.86
CA ALA A 101 0.66 -20.64 -8.32
C ALA A 101 0.35 -21.74 -7.28
N ARG A 102 -0.94 -21.94 -6.94
CA ARG A 102 -1.43 -22.98 -6.01
C ARG A 102 -0.76 -22.95 -4.63
N MET A 103 -0.33 -21.78 -4.19
CA MET A 103 0.35 -21.59 -2.91
C MET A 103 -0.63 -21.79 -1.73
N ASN A 104 -0.11 -22.25 -0.59
CA ASN A 104 -0.87 -22.28 0.67
C ASN A 104 -1.39 -20.86 0.99
N PRO A 105 -2.63 -20.70 1.51
CA PRO A 105 -3.20 -19.38 1.81
C PRO A 105 -2.34 -18.53 2.76
N ILE A 106 -1.73 -19.10 3.80
CA ILE A 106 -0.89 -18.36 4.74
C ILE A 106 0.36 -17.84 4.02
N LEU A 107 1.03 -18.70 3.25
CA LEU A 107 2.19 -18.30 2.48
C LEU A 107 1.84 -17.25 1.42
N ALA A 108 0.73 -17.43 0.71
CA ALA A 108 0.26 -16.45 -0.28
C ALA A 108 0.03 -15.08 0.36
N ALA A 109 -0.56 -15.03 1.56
CA ALA A 109 -0.77 -13.80 2.31
C ALA A 109 0.56 -13.15 2.70
N VAL A 110 1.47 -13.90 3.34
CA VAL A 110 2.80 -13.41 3.74
C VAL A 110 3.58 -12.89 2.53
N PHE A 111 3.67 -13.65 1.45
CA PHE A 111 4.37 -13.23 0.24
C PHE A 111 3.74 -12.01 -0.40
N SER A 112 2.40 -11.93 -0.47
CA SER A 112 1.73 -10.76 -1.03
C SER A 112 1.98 -9.50 -0.20
N GLY A 113 1.92 -9.58 1.13
CA GLY A 113 2.20 -8.46 2.04
C GLY A 113 3.67 -8.04 1.98
N MET A 114 4.60 -8.98 2.05
CA MET A 114 6.03 -8.69 1.93
C MET A 114 6.39 -8.07 0.58
N ALA A 115 5.80 -8.58 -0.52
CA ALA A 115 6.03 -8.02 -1.85
C ALA A 115 5.52 -6.57 -1.93
N LEU A 116 4.33 -6.28 -1.40
CA LEU A 116 3.83 -4.91 -1.35
C LEU A 116 4.73 -4.00 -0.50
N PHE A 117 5.09 -4.43 0.70
CA PHE A 117 5.98 -3.67 1.59
C PHE A 117 7.31 -3.33 0.92
N LEU A 118 7.99 -4.33 0.35
CA LEU A 118 9.28 -4.14 -0.28
C LEU A 118 9.19 -3.26 -1.54
N LEU A 119 8.15 -3.45 -2.36
CA LEU A 119 8.00 -2.71 -3.60
C LEU A 119 7.51 -1.28 -3.36
N VAL A 120 6.55 -1.08 -2.46
CA VAL A 120 5.89 0.20 -2.26
C VAL A 120 6.64 1.01 -1.21
N ASP A 121 6.73 0.51 0.02
CA ASP A 121 7.25 1.26 1.16
C ASP A 121 8.77 1.39 1.10
N GLU A 122 9.47 0.30 0.83
CA GLU A 122 10.93 0.31 0.75
C GLU A 122 11.49 0.71 -0.61
N GLY A 123 10.72 0.52 -1.68
CA GLY A 123 11.15 0.73 -3.05
C GLY A 123 10.65 2.05 -3.65
N LEU A 124 9.41 2.05 -4.11
CA LEU A 124 8.83 3.15 -4.91
C LEU A 124 8.71 4.45 -4.12
N THR A 125 8.29 4.39 -2.86
CA THR A 125 8.05 5.59 -2.04
C THR A 125 9.31 6.46 -1.87
N PRO A 126 10.46 5.92 -1.42
CA PRO A 126 11.70 6.70 -1.31
C PRO A 126 12.31 7.02 -2.67
N THR A 127 12.31 6.10 -3.64
CA THR A 127 12.95 6.31 -4.94
C THR A 127 12.24 7.38 -5.79
N LEU A 128 10.92 7.49 -5.66
CA LEU A 128 10.13 8.55 -6.28
C LEU A 128 10.12 9.84 -5.44
N GLY A 129 10.83 9.87 -4.31
CA GLY A 129 10.91 11.00 -3.39
C GLY A 129 9.54 11.39 -2.82
N LEU A 130 8.71 10.40 -2.51
CA LEU A 130 7.43 10.57 -1.79
C LEU A 130 7.65 10.53 -0.27
N SER A 131 8.74 9.90 0.16
CA SER A 131 9.26 9.91 1.54
C SER A 131 10.74 10.32 1.54
N ALA A 132 11.30 10.51 2.74
CA ALA A 132 12.75 10.58 2.89
C ALA A 132 13.41 9.21 2.61
N PRO A 133 14.74 9.15 2.39
CA PRO A 133 15.45 7.88 2.27
C PRO A 133 15.26 6.98 3.50
N ASN A 134 15.08 5.68 3.28
CA ASN A 134 14.75 4.70 4.34
C ASN A 134 15.76 4.68 5.48
N ASN A 135 17.05 4.86 5.21
CA ASN A 135 18.10 4.89 6.23
C ASN A 135 18.00 6.08 7.21
N GLN A 136 17.13 7.06 6.95
CA GLN A 136 16.88 8.20 7.85
C GLN A 136 15.79 7.88 8.88
N TYR A 137 14.87 6.97 8.53
CA TYR A 137 13.80 6.52 9.42
C TYR A 137 14.34 5.56 10.51
N PRO A 138 13.68 5.51 11.68
CA PRO A 138 14.02 4.54 12.71
C PRO A 138 13.64 3.12 12.26
N LEU A 139 14.36 2.11 12.76
CA LEU A 139 14.09 0.70 12.44
C LEU A 139 12.64 0.30 12.71
N THR A 140 12.04 0.87 13.75
CA THR A 140 10.66 0.61 14.14
C THR A 140 9.65 1.03 13.07
N THR A 141 9.95 2.00 12.21
CA THR A 141 9.08 2.35 11.06
C THR A 141 8.99 1.18 10.09
N HIS A 142 10.13 0.61 9.69
CA HIS A 142 10.18 -0.55 8.79
C HIS A 142 9.52 -1.81 9.37
N LEU A 143 9.65 -2.02 10.68
CA LEU A 143 9.05 -3.18 11.35
C LEU A 143 7.53 -3.11 11.48
N ARG A 144 6.96 -1.91 11.42
CA ARG A 144 5.51 -1.70 11.54
C ARG A 144 4.77 -1.87 10.22
N GLY A 145 5.50 -1.82 9.09
CA GLY A 145 4.92 -1.77 7.75
C GLY A 145 4.52 -0.35 7.41
#